data_AF-A0A0K8P5A9-F1
#
_entry.id   AF-A0A0K8P5A9-F1
#
_cell.length_a   1.000
_cell.length_b   1.000
_cell.length_c   1.000
_cell.angle_alpha   90.00
_cell.angle_beta   90.00
_cell.angle_gamma   90.00
#
_symmetry.space_group_name_H-M   'P 1'
#
loop_
_entity.id
_entity.type
_entity.pdbx_description
1 polymer ?
#
loop_
_entity_poly.entity_id
_entity_poly.type
_entity_poly.pdbx_seq_one_letter_code
_entity_poly.pdbx_strand_id
1 'polypeptide(L)'
;MTTAQQMVDRVRKTLIDADKDTWSDPSLLEGLNAGIAQACGTLLDIYVVTQIQALVAGVRQSLPTGGLVLIDIPRNGAGTVVEQVDQVEFGRTRPDWPSETASAAPRYWMQDRRNPARFMVSPPATSGATAELVFGSTPAALALGETIPLSTAFDTSLWAYTLGVAYAQNTVRQDLAKSAQFMGMASSIWDTWKKGADTTVRVVDARR
;
A
#
# COMPACT_ATOMS: atom_id res chain seq x y z
N MET A 1 -16.89 3.31 9.86
CA MET A 1 -15.76 3.73 9.00
C MET A 1 -15.92 5.21 8.71
N THR A 2 -14.84 5.98 8.72
CA THR A 2 -14.85 7.44 8.56
C THR A 2 -14.88 7.80 7.08
N THR A 3 -15.76 8.73 6.68
CA THR A 3 -15.77 9.25 5.29
C THR A 3 -14.78 10.37 5.09
N ALA A 4 -14.38 10.62 3.84
CA ALA A 4 -13.53 11.75 3.49
C ALA A 4 -14.17 13.09 3.92
N GLN A 5 -15.49 13.25 3.74
CA GLN A 5 -16.24 14.41 4.23
C GLN A 5 -16.10 14.58 5.75
N GLN A 6 -16.32 13.52 6.54
CA GLN A 6 -16.18 13.59 8.00
C GLN A 6 -14.77 13.98 8.44
N MET A 7 -13.75 13.51 7.71
CA MET A 7 -12.36 13.88 7.97
C MET A 7 -12.08 15.35 7.63
N VAL A 8 -12.55 15.82 6.46
CA VAL A 8 -12.43 17.22 6.05
C VAL A 8 -13.15 18.15 7.02
N ASP A 9 -14.35 17.79 7.47
CA ASP A 9 -15.10 18.55 8.48
C ASP A 9 -14.34 18.62 9.82
N ARG A 10 -13.68 17.53 10.23
CA ARG A 10 -12.84 17.48 11.43
C ARG A 10 -11.61 18.40 11.30
N VAL A 11 -10.94 18.38 10.15
CA VAL A 11 -9.81 19.27 9.84
C VAL A 11 -10.28 20.73 9.89
N ARG A 12 -11.39 21.03 9.21
CA ARG A 12 -12.00 22.36 9.14
C ARG A 12 -12.33 22.93 10.52
N LYS A 13 -12.88 22.12 11.43
CA LYS A 13 -13.12 22.52 12.83
C LYS A 13 -11.85 22.94 13.56
N THR A 14 -10.72 22.29 13.25
CA THR A 14 -9.41 22.64 13.87
C THR A 14 -8.83 23.91 13.25
N LEU A 15 -9.08 24.15 11.96
CA LEU A 15 -8.66 25.36 11.25
C LEU A 15 -9.50 26.59 11.59
N ILE A 16 -10.69 26.41 12.20
CA ILE A 16 -11.65 27.49 12.49
C ILE A 16 -12.06 28.23 11.20
N ASP A 17 -12.30 27.46 10.13
CA ASP A 17 -12.66 27.97 8.79
C ASP A 17 -14.02 27.42 8.36
N ALA A 18 -15.09 27.81 9.07
CA ALA A 18 -16.44 27.29 8.82
C ALA A 18 -16.97 27.69 7.44
N ASP A 19 -16.66 28.91 7.00
CA ASP A 19 -17.18 29.52 5.77
C ASP A 19 -16.35 29.15 4.52
N LYS A 20 -15.23 28.43 4.69
CA LYS A 20 -14.33 27.98 3.63
C LYS A 20 -13.62 29.11 2.89
N ASP A 21 -13.40 30.22 3.59
CA ASP A 21 -12.78 31.43 3.03
C ASP A 21 -11.30 31.21 2.69
N THR A 22 -10.61 30.43 3.53
CA THR A 22 -9.16 30.21 3.39
C THR A 22 -8.84 28.86 2.75
N TRP A 23 -9.53 27.79 3.16
CA TRP A 23 -9.28 26.43 2.66
C TRP A 23 -10.54 25.85 2.04
N SER A 24 -10.50 25.68 0.72
CA SER A 24 -11.58 25.02 -0.04
C SER A 24 -11.60 23.51 0.22
N ASP A 25 -12.77 22.89 0.11
CA ASP A 25 -12.88 21.43 0.26
C ASP A 25 -11.99 20.65 -0.72
N PRO A 26 -11.85 21.03 -2.00
CA PRO A 26 -10.93 20.35 -2.92
C PRO A 26 -9.48 20.38 -2.45
N SER A 27 -9.01 21.50 -1.88
CA SER A 27 -7.65 21.62 -1.35
C SER A 27 -7.41 20.70 -0.15
N LEU A 28 -8.37 20.64 0.79
CA LEU A 28 -8.27 19.74 1.94
C LEU A 28 -8.35 18.26 1.52
N LEU A 29 -9.19 17.94 0.53
CA LEU A 29 -9.30 16.59 -0.02
C LEU A 29 -8.01 16.16 -0.74
N GLU A 30 -7.35 17.07 -1.48
CA GLU A 30 -6.05 16.81 -2.08
C GLU A 30 -5.00 16.48 -1.01
N GLY A 31 -4.95 17.27 0.07
CA GLY A 31 -4.09 17.00 1.22
C GLY A 31 -4.36 15.65 1.89
N LEU A 32 -5.64 15.27 2.03
CA LEU A 32 -6.04 13.97 2.56
C LEU A 32 -5.58 12.82 1.65
N ASN A 33 -5.82 12.93 0.34
CA ASN A 33 -5.41 11.92 -0.64
C ASN A 33 -3.88 11.78 -0.68
N ALA A 34 -3.13 12.89 -0.59
CA ALA A 34 -1.68 12.87 -0.46
C ALA A 34 -1.25 12.16 0.84
N GLY A 35 -1.93 12.40 1.96
CA GLY A 35 -1.67 11.72 3.23
C GLY A 35 -1.90 10.22 3.17
N ILE A 36 -2.96 9.77 2.49
CA ILE A 36 -3.24 8.35 2.25
C ILE A 36 -2.13 7.73 1.41
N ALA A 37 -1.72 8.39 0.33
CA ALA A 37 -0.63 7.92 -0.53
C ALA A 37 0.70 7.83 0.22
N GLN A 38 1.03 8.83 1.05
CA GLN A 38 2.24 8.81 1.89
C GLN A 38 2.21 7.69 2.94
N ALA A 39 1.05 7.47 3.56
CA ALA A 39 0.88 6.38 4.51
C ALA A 39 1.12 5.02 3.84
N CYS A 40 0.51 4.79 2.67
CA CYS A 40 0.68 3.53 1.92
C CYS A 40 2.12 3.36 1.41
N GLY A 41 2.80 4.44 1.01
CA GLY A 41 4.21 4.39 0.61
C GLY A 41 5.17 4.11 1.77
N THR A 42 4.79 4.49 3.00
CA THR A 42 5.59 4.26 4.21
C THR A 42 5.35 2.90 4.81
N LEU A 43 4.10 2.44 4.76
CA LEU A 43 3.60 1.18 5.28
C LEU A 43 2.96 0.41 4.14
N LEU A 44 3.74 -0.44 3.50
CA LEU A 44 3.35 -1.08 2.25
C LEU A 44 2.21 -2.10 2.43
N ASP A 45 1.82 -2.43 3.66
CA ASP A 45 0.85 -3.46 4.03
C ASP A 45 -0.45 -2.93 4.64
N ILE A 46 -0.66 -1.60 4.71
CA ILE A 46 -1.88 -1.03 5.33
C ILE A 46 -3.10 -1.07 4.42
N TYR A 47 -2.87 -1.13 3.10
CA TYR A 47 -3.92 -1.25 2.10
C TYR A 47 -3.57 -2.41 1.18
N VAL A 48 -4.20 -3.55 1.46
CA VAL A 48 -3.96 -4.81 0.75
C VAL A 48 -5.10 -5.07 -0.24
N VAL A 49 -4.73 -5.36 -1.47
CA VAL A 49 -5.65 -5.71 -2.55
C VAL A 49 -5.42 -7.16 -2.94
N THR A 50 -6.50 -7.92 -3.03
CA THR A 50 -6.52 -9.27 -3.57
C THR A 50 -7.27 -9.26 -4.88
N GLN A 51 -6.61 -9.64 -5.98
CA GLN A 51 -7.26 -9.75 -7.29
C GLN A 51 -6.64 -10.82 -8.17
N ILE A 52 -7.44 -11.35 -9.10
CA ILE A 52 -6.96 -12.26 -10.14
C ILE A 52 -6.29 -11.42 -11.22
N GLN A 53 -4.99 -11.63 -11.40
CA GLN A 53 -4.16 -10.96 -12.39
C GLN A 53 -3.85 -11.89 -13.57
N ALA A 54 -3.97 -11.36 -14.79
CA ALA A 54 -3.44 -12.01 -15.98
C ALA A 54 -1.91 -11.87 -16.02
N LEU A 55 -1.22 -12.99 -16.13
CA LEU A 55 0.24 -13.03 -16.21
C LEU A 55 0.71 -12.78 -17.64
N VAL A 56 1.86 -12.12 -17.78
CA VAL A 56 2.54 -11.93 -19.06
C VAL A 56 3.27 -13.22 -19.41
N ALA A 57 3.33 -13.58 -20.69
CA ALA A 57 4.06 -14.77 -21.11
C ALA A 57 5.55 -14.69 -20.70
N GLY A 58 6.05 -15.74 -20.04
CA GLY A 58 7.42 -15.84 -19.55
C GLY A 58 7.54 -15.84 -18.03
N VAL A 59 8.78 -15.68 -17.57
CA VAL A 59 9.15 -15.82 -16.15
C VAL A 59 8.85 -14.57 -15.33
N ARG A 60 9.18 -13.39 -15.88
CA ARG A 60 9.17 -12.12 -15.13
C ARG A 60 7.80 -11.48 -15.19
N GLN A 61 7.27 -11.18 -14.01
CA GLN A 61 5.99 -10.52 -13.81
C GLN A 61 6.19 -9.20 -13.08
N SER A 62 5.19 -8.34 -13.13
CA SER A 62 5.16 -7.08 -12.39
C SER A 62 3.78 -6.91 -11.79
N LEU A 63 3.73 -6.22 -10.64
CA LEU A 63 2.47 -5.87 -10.03
C LEU A 63 1.65 -4.95 -10.95
N PRO A 64 0.32 -4.98 -10.82
CA PRO A 64 -0.56 -4.04 -11.50
C PRO A 64 -0.28 -2.59 -11.09
N THR A 65 -0.78 -1.63 -11.87
CA THR A 65 -0.62 -0.21 -11.59
C THR A 65 -1.07 0.14 -10.16
N GLY A 66 -0.22 0.85 -9.43
CA GLY A 66 -0.44 1.21 -8.02
C GLY A 66 0.06 0.17 -7.01
N GLY A 67 0.48 -1.02 -7.45
CA GLY A 67 1.08 -2.03 -6.59
C GLY A 67 2.46 -1.62 -6.08
N LEU A 68 2.65 -1.72 -4.77
CA LEU A 68 3.85 -1.31 -4.06
C LEU A 68 4.73 -2.51 -3.68
N VAL A 69 4.13 -3.54 -3.10
CA VAL A 69 4.83 -4.75 -2.64
C VAL A 69 3.96 -5.98 -2.86
N LEU A 70 4.56 -7.04 -3.41
CA LEU A 70 3.89 -8.34 -3.45
C LEU A 70 3.95 -8.97 -2.05
N ILE A 71 2.79 -9.33 -1.52
CA ILE A 71 2.66 -9.98 -0.21
C ILE A 71 2.59 -11.49 -0.40
N ASP A 72 1.66 -11.97 -1.24
CA ASP A 72 1.48 -13.40 -1.48
C ASP A 72 0.82 -13.70 -2.84
N ILE A 73 0.95 -14.94 -3.30
CA ILE A 73 0.22 -15.51 -4.44
C ILE A 73 -0.43 -16.82 -3.98
N PRO A 74 -1.61 -16.78 -3.36
CA PRO A 74 -2.20 -17.96 -2.71
C PRO A 74 -2.56 -19.07 -3.69
N ARG A 75 -2.95 -18.74 -4.93
CA ARG A 75 -3.34 -19.72 -5.94
C ARG A 75 -3.22 -19.21 -7.37
N ASN A 76 -3.04 -20.14 -8.31
CA ASN A 76 -3.12 -19.88 -9.74
C ASN A 76 -4.57 -19.93 -10.25
N GLY A 77 -4.78 -19.62 -11.53
CA GLY A 77 -6.09 -19.65 -12.19
C GLY A 77 -6.79 -21.01 -12.19
N ALA A 78 -6.04 -22.10 -12.02
CA ALA A 78 -6.60 -23.45 -11.88
C ALA A 78 -6.99 -23.80 -10.43
N GLY A 79 -6.85 -22.86 -9.49
CA GLY A 79 -7.16 -23.06 -8.08
C GLY A 79 -6.10 -23.83 -7.29
N THR A 80 -4.92 -24.07 -7.88
CA THR A 80 -3.81 -24.74 -7.18
C THR A 80 -2.98 -23.71 -6.45
N VAL A 81 -2.54 -24.05 -5.23
CA VAL A 81 -1.58 -23.27 -4.44
C VAL A 81 -0.30 -22.99 -5.23
N VAL A 82 0.18 -21.75 -5.15
CA VAL A 82 1.48 -21.34 -5.69
C VAL A 82 2.42 -21.11 -4.52
N GLU A 83 3.49 -21.89 -4.43
CA GLU A 83 4.41 -21.85 -3.29
C GLU A 83 5.48 -20.77 -3.46
N GLN A 84 5.75 -20.02 -2.41
CA GLN A 84 6.87 -19.07 -2.39
C GLN A 84 8.18 -19.85 -2.23
N VAL A 85 9.13 -19.61 -3.13
CA VAL A 85 10.47 -20.20 -3.05
C VAL A 85 11.55 -19.14 -3.14
N ASP A 86 12.70 -19.39 -2.51
CA ASP A 86 13.86 -18.52 -2.67
C ASP A 86 14.52 -18.73 -4.04
N GLN A 87 14.75 -17.64 -4.76
CA GLN A 87 15.30 -17.69 -6.12
C GLN A 87 16.68 -18.37 -6.18
N VAL A 88 17.54 -18.16 -5.18
CA VAL A 88 18.90 -18.70 -5.18
C VAL A 88 18.88 -20.20 -4.90
N GLU A 89 18.09 -20.64 -3.93
CA GLU A 89 17.95 -22.07 -3.62
C GLU A 89 17.25 -22.84 -4.74
N PHE A 90 16.20 -22.25 -5.32
CA PHE A 90 15.50 -22.83 -6.46
C PHE A 90 16.41 -22.93 -7.69
N GLY A 91 17.20 -21.89 -7.97
CA GLY A 91 18.18 -21.91 -9.06
C GLY A 91 19.32 -22.92 -8.86
N ARG A 92 19.67 -23.29 -7.61
CA ARG A 92 20.66 -24.33 -7.33
C ARG A 92 20.12 -25.74 -7.60
N THR A 93 18.85 -25.97 -7.29
CA THR A 93 18.20 -27.28 -7.44
C THR A 93 17.68 -27.53 -8.85
N ARG A 94 17.23 -26.47 -9.55
CA ARG A 94 16.74 -26.52 -10.94
C ARG A 94 17.31 -25.36 -11.77
N PRO A 95 18.56 -25.39 -12.22
CA PRO A 95 19.18 -24.25 -12.92
C PRO A 95 18.47 -23.82 -14.21
N ASP A 96 17.78 -24.74 -14.87
CA ASP A 96 17.07 -24.58 -16.14
C ASP A 96 15.62 -24.10 -15.96
N TRP A 97 15.18 -23.85 -14.73
CA TRP A 97 13.82 -23.38 -14.42
C TRP A 97 13.31 -22.19 -15.28
N PRO A 98 14.13 -21.20 -15.68
CA PRO A 98 13.64 -20.10 -16.51
C PRO A 98 13.31 -20.51 -17.95
N SER A 99 13.84 -21.65 -18.40
CA SER A 99 13.70 -22.21 -19.74
C SER A 99 12.80 -23.44 -19.78
N GLU A 100 12.16 -23.79 -18.66
CA GLU A 100 11.16 -24.85 -18.60
C GLU A 100 9.98 -24.56 -19.55
N THR A 101 9.25 -25.62 -19.92
CA THR A 101 8.07 -25.48 -20.77
C THR A 101 7.03 -24.61 -20.07
N ALA A 102 6.54 -23.59 -20.78
CA ALA A 102 5.58 -22.65 -20.21
C ALA A 102 4.26 -23.36 -19.81
N SER A 103 3.65 -22.89 -18.72
CA SER A 103 2.42 -23.42 -18.15
C SER A 103 1.36 -22.34 -17.92
N ALA A 104 0.09 -22.70 -18.08
CA ALA A 104 -1.05 -21.86 -17.70
C ALA A 104 -1.30 -21.85 -16.17
N ALA A 105 -0.67 -22.76 -15.44
CA ALA A 105 -0.81 -22.94 -14.01
C ALA A 105 0.57 -22.97 -13.33
N PRO A 106 1.19 -21.80 -13.11
CA PRO A 106 2.45 -21.72 -12.36
C PRO A 106 2.29 -22.32 -10.96
N ARG A 107 3.36 -22.94 -10.46
CA ARG A 107 3.39 -23.66 -9.18
C ARG A 107 4.25 -22.99 -8.12
N TYR A 108 5.23 -22.21 -8.55
CA TYR A 108 6.15 -21.51 -7.68
C TYR A 108 6.18 -20.04 -8.05
N TRP A 109 6.40 -19.20 -7.05
CA TRP A 109 6.71 -17.80 -7.25
C TRP A 109 7.90 -17.38 -6.41
N MET A 110 8.63 -16.38 -6.90
CA MET A 110 9.83 -15.85 -6.27
C MET A 110 9.72 -14.34 -6.22
N GLN A 111 10.00 -13.77 -5.07
CA GLN A 111 10.06 -12.31 -4.90
C GLN A 111 11.41 -11.79 -5.39
N ASP A 112 11.42 -10.69 -6.14
CA ASP A 112 12.66 -9.98 -6.45
C ASP A 112 13.08 -9.13 -5.24
N ARG A 113 14.15 -9.55 -4.55
CA ARG A 113 14.68 -8.85 -3.37
C ARG A 113 15.09 -7.41 -3.65
N ARG A 114 15.40 -7.05 -4.90
CA ARG A 114 15.80 -5.70 -5.29
C ARG A 114 14.62 -4.82 -5.67
N ASN A 115 13.52 -5.42 -6.12
CA ASN A 115 12.33 -4.71 -6.54
C ASN A 115 11.06 -5.42 -6.03
N PRO A 116 10.46 -4.94 -4.92
CA PRO A 116 9.29 -5.59 -4.32
C PRO A 116 8.04 -5.58 -5.21
N ALA A 117 8.00 -4.76 -6.25
CA ALA A 117 6.92 -4.72 -7.23
C ALA A 117 7.09 -5.72 -8.39
N ARG A 118 8.19 -6.48 -8.39
CA ARG A 118 8.48 -7.52 -9.39
C ARG A 118 8.55 -8.88 -8.73
N PHE A 119 8.13 -9.88 -9.49
CA PHE A 119 8.19 -11.27 -9.07
C PHE A 119 8.42 -12.17 -10.29
N MET A 120 8.81 -13.40 -10.00
CA MET A 120 9.04 -14.42 -11.02
C MET A 120 8.15 -15.60 -10.74
N VAL A 121 7.71 -16.28 -11.79
CA VAL A 121 6.87 -17.49 -11.68
C VAL A 121 7.55 -18.67 -12.36
N SER A 122 7.34 -19.87 -11.81
CA SER A 122 7.81 -21.14 -12.38
C SER A 122 6.72 -22.22 -12.32
N PRO A 123 6.51 -23.03 -13.38
CA PRO A 123 7.09 -22.87 -14.73
C PRO A 123 6.73 -21.51 -15.36
N PRO A 124 7.43 -21.06 -16.42
CA PRO A 124 7.15 -19.79 -17.08
C PRO A 124 5.67 -19.68 -17.47
N ALA A 125 5.06 -18.50 -17.33
CA ALA A 125 3.64 -18.34 -17.65
C ALA A 125 3.40 -18.42 -19.17
N THR A 126 2.33 -19.10 -19.59
CA THR A 126 1.80 -18.98 -20.97
C THR A 126 0.92 -17.74 -21.10
N SER A 127 0.65 -17.31 -22.34
CA SER A 127 -0.43 -16.35 -22.60
C SER A 127 -1.75 -16.87 -22.03
N GLY A 128 -2.45 -16.04 -21.24
CA GLY A 128 -3.72 -16.42 -20.60
C GLY A 128 -3.58 -17.14 -19.25
N ALA A 129 -2.35 -17.35 -18.75
CA ALA A 129 -2.15 -17.77 -17.36
C ALA A 129 -2.66 -16.67 -16.41
N THR A 130 -3.29 -17.06 -15.32
CA THR A 130 -3.73 -16.12 -14.28
C THR A 130 -3.25 -16.58 -12.91
N ALA A 131 -3.11 -15.64 -11.98
CA ALA A 131 -2.85 -15.92 -10.58
C ALA A 131 -3.58 -14.91 -9.69
N GLU A 132 -4.02 -15.36 -8.52
CA GLU A 132 -4.53 -14.47 -7.49
C GLU A 132 -3.35 -13.82 -6.79
N LEU A 133 -3.24 -12.51 -6.89
CA LEU A 133 -2.19 -11.72 -6.24
C LEU A 133 -2.77 -11.04 -5.01
N VAL A 134 -2.03 -11.14 -3.90
CA VAL A 134 -2.23 -10.34 -2.69
C VAL A 134 -1.07 -9.36 -2.64
N PHE A 135 -1.36 -8.07 -2.76
CA PHE A 135 -0.31 -7.05 -2.79
C PHE A 135 -0.75 -5.77 -2.08
N GLY A 136 0.24 -5.07 -1.54
CA GLY A 136 0.09 -3.72 -1.02
C GLY A 136 -0.08 -2.73 -2.16
N SER A 137 -1.05 -1.83 -2.05
CA SER A 137 -1.35 -0.85 -3.09
C SER A 137 -1.58 0.54 -2.49
N THR A 138 -1.75 1.54 -3.36
CA THR A 138 -2.31 2.84 -2.98
C THR A 138 -3.71 2.96 -3.57
N PRO A 139 -4.74 3.33 -2.78
CA PRO A 139 -6.09 3.52 -3.30
C PRO A 139 -6.11 4.69 -4.30
N ALA A 140 -7.09 4.68 -5.20
CA ALA A 140 -7.36 5.83 -6.06
C ALA A 140 -7.73 7.07 -5.22
N ALA A 141 -7.52 8.26 -5.79
CA ALA A 141 -7.89 9.51 -5.12
C ALA A 141 -9.38 9.51 -4.76
N LEU A 142 -9.67 9.71 -3.47
CA LEU A 142 -11.01 9.70 -2.94
C LEU A 142 -11.78 10.97 -3.34
N ALA A 143 -13.08 10.83 -3.54
CA ALA A 143 -14.06 11.92 -3.51
C ALA A 143 -14.61 12.15 -2.09
N LEU A 144 -15.16 13.33 -1.81
CA LEU A 144 -15.67 13.70 -0.47
C LEU A 144 -16.67 12.70 0.12
N GLY A 145 -17.56 12.13 -0.71
CA GLY A 145 -18.57 11.18 -0.28
C GLY A 145 -18.04 9.78 0.02
N GLU A 146 -16.79 9.49 -0.32
CA GLU A 146 -16.22 8.14 -0.22
C GLU A 146 -15.71 7.83 1.19
N THR A 147 -15.69 6.54 1.51
CA THR A 147 -15.14 6.04 2.78
C THR A 147 -13.64 5.89 2.67
N ILE A 148 -12.91 6.30 3.70
CA ILE A 148 -11.46 6.11 3.75
C ILE A 148 -11.17 4.60 3.87
N PRO A 149 -10.44 3.98 2.94
CA PRO A 149 -10.25 2.53 2.88
C PRO A 149 -9.14 2.02 3.81
N LEU A 150 -8.77 2.81 4.82
CA LEU A 150 -7.77 2.48 5.82
C LEU A 150 -8.43 2.25 7.18
N SER A 151 -7.73 1.54 8.06
CA SER A 151 -8.18 1.38 9.45
C SER A 151 -8.33 2.74 10.15
N THR A 152 -9.36 2.88 11.00
CA THR A 152 -9.62 4.09 11.79
C THR A 152 -8.46 4.43 12.74
N ALA A 153 -7.52 3.51 12.96
CA ALA A 153 -6.27 3.78 13.67
C ALA A 153 -5.43 4.87 12.97
N PHE A 154 -5.55 5.02 11.65
CA PHE A 154 -4.84 6.04 10.88
C PHE A 154 -5.56 7.40 10.84
N ASP A 155 -6.80 7.50 11.33
CA ASP A 155 -7.61 8.73 11.24
C ASP A 155 -6.89 9.95 11.83
N THR A 156 -6.24 9.78 12.99
CA THR A 156 -5.49 10.88 13.62
C THR A 156 -4.24 11.26 12.83
N SER A 157 -3.57 10.30 12.21
CA SER A 157 -2.40 10.60 11.38
C SER A 157 -2.81 11.31 10.09
N LEU A 158 -3.88 10.86 9.43
CA LEU A 158 -4.42 11.51 8.23
C LEU A 158 -4.95 12.92 8.53
N TRP A 159 -5.63 13.10 9.66
CA TRP A 159 -6.04 14.41 10.15
C TRP A 159 -4.84 15.35 10.34
N ALA A 160 -3.78 14.88 11.01
CA ALA A 160 -2.58 15.67 11.24
C ALA A 160 -1.84 15.99 9.93
N TYR A 161 -1.69 15.02 9.03
CA TYR A 161 -1.07 15.25 7.72
C TYR A 161 -1.81 16.33 6.93
N THR A 162 -3.13 16.23 6.86
CA THR A 162 -3.98 17.19 6.13
C THR A 162 -3.85 18.59 6.71
N LEU A 163 -3.82 18.74 8.04
CA LEU A 163 -3.55 20.02 8.70
C LEU A 163 -2.15 20.55 8.38
N GLY A 164 -1.14 19.68 8.39
CA GLY A 164 0.23 20.03 8.04
C GLY A 164 0.34 20.63 6.65
N VAL A 165 -0.31 20.01 5.66
CA VAL A 165 -0.41 20.52 4.29
C VAL A 165 -1.18 21.84 4.24
N ALA A 166 -2.33 21.94 4.92
CA ALA A 166 -3.15 23.16 4.93
C ALA A 166 -2.40 24.37 5.50
N TYR A 167 -1.63 24.21 6.59
CA TYR A 167 -0.81 25.28 7.16
C TYR A 167 0.38 25.69 6.28
N ALA A 168 0.94 24.76 5.50
CA ALA A 168 1.97 25.05 4.52
C ALA A 168 1.43 25.78 3.29
N GLN A 169 0.21 25.47 2.86
CA GLN A 169 -0.43 26.04 1.67
C GLN A 169 -1.04 27.44 1.91
N ASN A 170 -1.25 27.87 3.15
CA ASN A 170 -1.91 29.15 3.45
C ASN A 170 -1.17 30.33 2.80
N THR A 171 -1.84 31.04 1.90
CA THR A 171 -1.26 32.12 1.08
C THR A 171 -1.12 33.45 1.81
N VAL A 172 -1.92 33.69 2.86
CA VAL A 172 -1.92 34.95 3.62
C VAL A 172 -0.81 34.95 4.67
N ARG A 173 -0.66 33.83 5.41
CA ARG A 173 0.45 33.59 6.35
C ARG A 173 0.73 32.08 6.43
N GLN A 174 1.72 31.60 5.70
CA GLN A 174 2.23 30.24 5.87
C GLN A 174 2.72 30.05 7.32
N ASP A 175 2.27 29.00 7.99
CA ASP A 175 2.72 28.64 9.35
C ASP A 175 3.52 27.34 9.27
N LEU A 176 4.78 27.47 8.85
CA LEU A 176 5.68 26.33 8.66
C LEU A 176 6.01 25.62 9.97
N ALA A 177 5.93 26.31 11.11
CA ALA A 177 6.16 25.71 12.42
C ALA A 177 5.01 24.75 12.79
N LYS A 178 3.75 25.19 12.65
CA LYS A 178 2.60 24.28 12.84
C LYS A 178 2.57 23.18 11.80
N SER A 179 2.90 23.50 10.55
CA SER A 179 3.01 22.49 9.50
C SER A 179 3.98 21.37 9.91
N ALA A 180 5.19 21.71 10.32
CA ALA A 180 6.18 20.75 10.78
C ALA A 180 5.72 19.95 12.02
N GLN A 181 5.04 20.60 12.97
CA GLN A 181 4.49 19.93 14.15
C GLN A 181 3.46 18.85 13.78
N PHE A 182 2.49 19.19 12.94
CA PHE A 182 1.45 18.23 12.54
C PHE A 182 1.98 17.13 11.62
N MET A 183 2.95 17.44 10.74
CA MET A 183 3.63 16.43 9.93
C MET A 183 4.44 15.45 10.78
N GLY A 184 5.13 15.94 11.82
CA GLY A 184 5.82 15.07 12.80
C GLY A 184 4.86 14.22 13.62
N MET A 185 3.68 14.74 13.96
CA MET A 185 2.63 13.96 14.61
C MET A 185 2.14 12.83 13.69
N ALA A 186 1.89 13.12 12.40
CA ALA A 186 1.46 12.12 11.43
C ALA A 186 2.47 10.97 11.30
N SER A 187 3.77 11.28 11.20
CA SER A 187 4.83 10.27 11.05
C SER A 187 5.04 9.44 12.31
N SER A 188 4.98 10.05 13.51
CA SER A 188 5.17 9.32 14.77
C SER A 188 4.13 8.21 15.01
N ILE A 189 2.89 8.44 14.56
CA ILE A 189 1.81 7.45 14.66
C ILE A 189 2.08 6.28 13.71
N TRP A 190 2.58 6.54 12.50
CA TRP A 190 2.99 5.48 11.58
C TRP A 190 4.14 4.64 12.15
N ASP A 191 5.14 5.27 12.75
CA ASP A 191 6.29 4.57 13.35
C ASP A 191 5.88 3.70 14.55
N THR A 192 4.90 4.15 15.33
CA THR A 192 4.37 3.38 16.46
C THR A 192 3.69 2.10 15.96
N TRP A 193 2.95 2.19 14.86
CA TRP A 193 2.32 1.03 14.24
C TRP A 193 3.36 0.01 13.74
N LYS A 194 4.42 0.47 13.05
CA LYS A 194 5.54 -0.40 12.62
C LYS A 194 6.15 -1.19 13.77
N LYS A 195 6.44 -0.49 14.88
CA LYS A 195 7.05 -1.09 16.07
C LYS A 195 6.11 -2.10 16.75
N GLY A 196 4.82 -1.79 16.78
CA GLY A 196 3.80 -2.70 17.30
C GLY A 196 3.73 -4.01 16.52
N ALA A 197 3.72 -3.94 15.19
CA ALA A 197 3.69 -5.11 14.32
C ALA A 197 4.93 -6.02 14.48
N ASP A 198 6.15 -5.44 14.49
CA ASP A 198 7.40 -6.19 14.72
C ASP A 198 7.43 -6.86 16.10
N THR A 199 6.88 -6.19 17.13
CA THR A 199 6.81 -6.75 18.48
C THR A 199 5.89 -7.97 18.56
N THR A 200 4.74 -7.94 17.87
CA THR A 200 3.82 -9.10 17.85
C THR A 200 4.41 -10.33 17.16
N VAL A 201 5.17 -10.15 16.08
CA VAL A 201 5.82 -11.25 15.36
C VAL A 201 6.87 -11.93 16.25
N ARG A 202 7.72 -11.15 16.94
CA ARG A 202 8.77 -11.68 17.82
C ARG A 202 8.25 -12.49 19.01
N VAL A 203 7.07 -12.18 19.52
CA VAL A 203 6.47 -12.93 20.65
C VAL A 203 5.94 -14.29 20.20
N VAL A 204 5.52 -14.42 18.93
CA VAL A 204 5.04 -15.70 18.37
C VAL A 204 6.22 -16.63 18.07
N ASP A 205 7.31 -16.10 17.53
CA ASP A 205 8.53 -16.90 17.24
C ASP A 205 9.26 -17.35 18.51
N ALA A 206 9.19 -16.59 19.61
CA ALA A 206 9.77 -16.98 20.90
C ALA A 206 8.99 -18.08 21.66
N ARG A 207 7.85 -18.53 21.11
CA ARG A 207 6.99 -19.59 21.69
C ARG A 207 6.97 -20.89 20.87
N ARG A 208 7.84 -21.01 19.88
CA ARG A 208 8.10 -22.25 19.13
C ARG A 208 9.51 -22.75 19.42
#